data_AF-A0AAW0Y9R2-F1
#
_entry.id   AF-A0AAW0Y9R2-F1
#
_cell.length_a   1.000
_cell.length_b   1.000
_cell.length_c   1.000
_cell.angle_alpha   90.00
_cell.angle_beta   90.00
_cell.angle_gamma   90.00
#
_symmetry.space_group_name_H-M   'P 1'
#
loop_
_entity.id
_entity.type
_entity.pdbx_description
1 polymer ?
#
loop_
_entity_poly.entity_id
_entity_poly.type
_entity_poly.pdbx_seq_one_letter_code
_entity_poly.pdbx_strand_id
1 'polypeptide(L)'
;MKELEQKMVGGEKRQDNELKAKRTKRKKYMEKRMKILSQALKNVDNEEGVMLKVYGDINEELKAKTELAKQQKAKIKSLENEISDLSSEFQEERTDYLETIRKQEQQLKLLNGILEKVQPTIRRDCNYSNVEAIKKDAVWEEEYQRWRLPDLVLVKTKLPPAGMQLGGRARQGPPSARVCGWAAALSEPPTPPEAEDTVE
;
A
#
# COMPACT_ATOMS: atom_id res chain seq x y z
N MET A 1 -17.89 -30.53 -36.49
CA MET A 1 -19.19 -29.97 -36.93
C MET A 1 -20.26 -30.01 -35.83
N LYS A 2 -20.56 -31.16 -35.19
CA LYS A 2 -21.61 -31.24 -34.14
C LYS A 2 -21.38 -30.40 -32.88
N GLU A 3 -20.15 -30.29 -32.39
CA GLU A 3 -19.84 -29.48 -31.20
C GLU A 3 -19.99 -27.96 -31.44
N LEU A 4 -19.76 -27.51 -32.68
CA LEU A 4 -19.87 -26.10 -33.05
C LEU A 4 -21.34 -25.67 -33.16
N GLU A 5 -22.19 -26.52 -33.73
CA GLU A 5 -23.65 -26.32 -33.76
C GLU A 5 -24.24 -26.28 -32.35
N GLN A 6 -23.72 -27.12 -31.44
CA GLN A 6 -24.18 -27.19 -30.06
C GLN A 6 -23.77 -25.94 -29.23
N LYS A 7 -22.64 -25.31 -29.57
CA LYS A 7 -22.21 -24.02 -29.01
C LYS A 7 -22.94 -22.83 -29.65
N MET A 8 -23.22 -22.87 -30.96
CA MET A 8 -23.94 -21.81 -31.67
C MET A 8 -25.43 -21.74 -31.29
N VAL A 9 -26.06 -22.86 -30.95
CA VAL A 9 -27.43 -22.89 -30.40
C VAL A 9 -27.40 -22.89 -28.87
N GLY A 10 -26.83 -21.84 -28.27
CA GLY A 10 -27.05 -21.46 -26.86
C GLY A 10 -26.67 -22.51 -25.79
N GLY A 11 -25.68 -23.35 -26.06
CA GLY A 11 -25.33 -24.52 -25.24
C GLY A 11 -24.84 -24.22 -23.82
N GLU A 12 -24.13 -23.11 -23.57
CA GLU A 12 -23.50 -22.85 -22.27
C GLU A 12 -24.47 -22.60 -21.10
N LYS A 13 -25.71 -22.18 -21.37
CA LYS A 13 -26.74 -21.94 -20.33
C LYS A 13 -27.94 -22.90 -20.43
N ARG A 14 -27.76 -24.06 -21.08
CA ARG A 14 -28.87 -24.99 -21.39
C ARG A 14 -29.51 -25.65 -20.15
N GLN A 15 -28.76 -25.74 -19.04
CA GLN A 15 -29.24 -26.23 -17.73
C GLN A 15 -29.50 -25.12 -16.71
N ASP A 16 -29.46 -23.84 -17.12
CA ASP A 16 -29.81 -22.73 -16.24
C ASP A 16 -31.33 -22.72 -15.97
N ASN A 17 -31.70 -23.31 -14.83
CA ASN A 17 -33.09 -23.44 -14.40
C ASN A 17 -33.75 -22.07 -14.15
N GLU A 18 -32.96 -21.06 -13.78
CA GLU A 18 -33.46 -19.71 -13.55
C GLU A 18 -33.88 -19.04 -14.87
N LEU A 19 -33.07 -19.19 -15.92
CA LEU A 19 -33.42 -18.72 -17.26
C LEU A 19 -34.65 -19.43 -17.83
N LYS A 20 -34.80 -20.74 -17.61
CA LYS A 20 -36.00 -21.49 -18.00
C LYS A 20 -37.24 -21.00 -17.24
N ALA A 21 -37.15 -20.78 -15.93
CA ALA A 21 -38.23 -20.24 -15.13
C ALA A 21 -38.63 -18.83 -15.59
N LYS A 22 -37.66 -17.98 -15.92
CA LYS A 22 -37.91 -16.61 -16.43
C LYS A 22 -38.58 -16.62 -17.80
N ARG A 23 -38.15 -17.51 -18.71
CA ARG A 23 -38.78 -17.71 -20.04
C ARG A 23 -40.21 -18.22 -19.93
N THR A 24 -40.46 -19.22 -19.08
CA THR A 24 -41.81 -19.77 -18.88
C THR A 24 -42.75 -18.75 -18.23
N LYS A 25 -42.28 -17.96 -17.25
CA LYS A 25 -43.05 -16.83 -16.69
C LYS A 25 -43.42 -15.81 -17.76
N ARG A 26 -42.46 -15.39 -18.59
CA ARG A 26 -42.73 -14.45 -19.70
C ARG A 26 -43.74 -15.03 -20.69
N LYS A 27 -43.60 -16.30 -21.09
CA LYS A 27 -44.54 -16.98 -21.98
C LYS A 27 -45.96 -16.99 -21.41
N LYS A 28 -46.13 -17.43 -20.15
CA LYS A 28 -47.43 -17.46 -19.47
C LYS A 28 -48.07 -16.07 -19.35
N TYR A 29 -47.28 -15.04 -19.07
CA TYR A 29 -47.76 -13.66 -19.01
C TYR A 29 -48.25 -13.17 -20.38
N MET A 30 -47.48 -13.44 -21.44
CA MET A 30 -47.89 -13.11 -22.82
C MET A 30 -49.16 -13.86 -23.24
N GLU A 31 -49.28 -15.15 -22.90
CA GLU A 31 -50.48 -15.95 -23.18
C GLU A 31 -51.71 -15.39 -22.45
N LYS A 32 -51.58 -15.02 -21.17
CA LYS A 32 -52.66 -14.34 -20.42
C LYS A 32 -53.04 -13.02 -21.07
N ARG A 33 -52.06 -12.19 -21.44
CA ARG A 33 -52.28 -10.90 -22.09
C ARG A 33 -53.00 -11.06 -23.44
N MET A 34 -52.57 -12.03 -24.25
CA MET A 34 -53.23 -12.35 -25.53
C MET A 34 -54.65 -12.86 -25.33
N LYS A 35 -54.91 -13.65 -24.29
CA LYS A 35 -56.25 -14.12 -23.97
C LYS A 35 -57.18 -12.97 -23.56
N ILE A 36 -56.69 -12.04 -22.76
CA ILE A 36 -57.43 -10.82 -22.38
C ILE A 36 -57.72 -9.97 -23.61
N LEU A 37 -56.72 -9.74 -24.48
CA LEU A 37 -56.90 -8.99 -25.73
C LEU A 37 -57.93 -9.65 -26.66
N SER A 38 -57.85 -10.97 -26.80
CA SER A 38 -58.79 -11.75 -27.61
C SER A 38 -60.22 -11.72 -27.03
N GLN A 39 -60.37 -11.72 -25.71
CA GLN A 39 -61.67 -11.53 -25.06
C GLN A 39 -62.20 -10.10 -25.22
N ALA A 40 -61.34 -9.08 -25.15
CA ALA A 40 -61.71 -7.69 -25.39
C ALA A 40 -62.26 -7.50 -26.82
N LEU A 41 -61.57 -8.04 -27.82
CA LEU A 41 -61.97 -8.04 -29.23
C LEU A 41 -63.28 -8.78 -29.53
N LYS A 42 -63.70 -9.70 -28.65
CA LYS A 42 -64.97 -10.45 -28.80
C LYS A 42 -66.15 -9.77 -28.11
N ASN A 43 -65.88 -8.89 -27.14
CA ASN A 43 -66.89 -8.27 -26.29
C ASN A 43 -67.03 -6.76 -26.57
N VAL A 44 -66.93 -6.36 -27.84
CA VAL A 44 -66.91 -4.94 -28.27
C VAL A 44 -68.13 -4.14 -27.80
N ASP A 45 -69.27 -4.80 -27.55
CA ASP A 45 -70.48 -4.14 -27.00
C ASP A 45 -70.42 -3.87 -25.48
N ASN A 46 -69.44 -4.44 -24.76
CA ASN A 46 -69.20 -4.29 -23.31
C ASN A 46 -67.81 -3.67 -23.02
N GLU A 47 -67.36 -2.74 -23.86
CA GLU A 47 -66.02 -2.12 -23.81
C GLU A 47 -65.67 -1.48 -22.45
N GLU A 48 -66.66 -0.95 -21.74
CA GLU A 48 -66.45 -0.19 -20.49
C GLU A 48 -65.84 -1.03 -19.35
N GLY A 49 -66.32 -2.27 -19.16
CA GLY A 49 -65.86 -3.14 -18.09
C GLY A 49 -64.48 -3.78 -18.34
N VAL A 50 -64.11 -3.97 -19.62
CA VAL A 50 -62.78 -4.50 -20.00
C VAL A 50 -61.72 -3.41 -19.91
N MET A 51 -62.07 -2.20 -20.35
CA MET A 51 -61.20 -1.04 -20.27
C MET A 51 -60.86 -0.68 -18.82
N LEU A 52 -61.84 -0.71 -17.90
CA LEU A 52 -61.61 -0.45 -16.47
C LEU A 52 -60.62 -1.45 -15.84
N LYS A 53 -60.66 -2.74 -16.24
CA LYS A 53 -59.71 -3.76 -15.76
C LYS A 53 -58.31 -3.54 -16.31
N VAL A 54 -58.17 -3.23 -17.60
CA VAL A 54 -56.86 -2.94 -18.21
C VAL A 54 -56.22 -1.69 -17.57
N TYR A 55 -57.00 -0.64 -17.31
CA TYR A 55 -56.51 0.53 -16.57
C TYR A 55 -56.16 0.23 -15.12
N GLY A 56 -56.95 -0.61 -14.43
CA GLY A 56 -56.65 -1.11 -13.10
C GLY A 56 -55.30 -1.84 -13.05
N ASP A 57 -55.10 -2.80 -13.95
CA ASP A 57 -53.86 -3.59 -14.06
C ASP A 57 -52.65 -2.69 -14.40
N ILE A 58 -52.80 -1.74 -15.33
CA ILE A 58 -51.72 -0.80 -15.69
C ILE A 58 -51.37 0.10 -14.50
N ASN A 59 -52.36 0.63 -13.80
CA ASN A 59 -52.12 1.50 -12.64
C ASN A 59 -51.50 0.73 -11.47
N GLU A 60 -51.91 -0.52 -11.25
CA GLU A 60 -51.30 -1.38 -10.24
C GLU A 60 -49.84 -1.72 -10.59
N GLU A 61 -49.56 -2.08 -11.85
CA GLU A 61 -48.19 -2.32 -12.32
C GLU A 61 -47.32 -1.06 -12.21
N LEU A 62 -47.88 0.10 -12.57
CA LEU A 62 -47.18 1.39 -12.47
C LEU A 62 -46.88 1.75 -11.02
N LYS A 63 -47.83 1.56 -10.10
CA LYS A 63 -47.61 1.73 -8.66
C LYS A 63 -46.52 0.79 -8.15
N ALA A 64 -46.58 -0.50 -8.50
CA ALA A 64 -45.59 -1.49 -8.09
C ALA A 64 -44.18 -1.13 -8.59
N LYS A 65 -44.03 -0.71 -9.85
CA LYS A 65 -42.75 -0.26 -10.40
C LYS A 65 -42.25 1.02 -9.74
N THR A 66 -43.15 1.96 -9.45
CA THR A 66 -42.79 3.22 -8.78
C THR A 66 -42.27 2.95 -7.36
N GLU A 67 -42.93 2.08 -6.61
CA GLU A 67 -42.49 1.69 -5.27
C GLU A 67 -41.14 0.94 -5.31
N LEU A 68 -40.94 0.03 -6.27
CA LEU A 68 -39.66 -0.62 -6.45
C LEU A 68 -38.53 0.39 -6.77
N ALA A 69 -38.80 1.36 -7.64
CA ALA A 69 -37.85 2.42 -7.98
C ALA A 69 -37.52 3.30 -6.76
N LYS A 70 -38.50 3.63 -5.92
CA LYS A 70 -38.28 4.36 -4.66
C LYS A 70 -37.41 3.56 -3.69
N GLN A 71 -37.68 2.26 -3.53
CA GLN A 71 -36.88 1.37 -2.67
C GLN A 71 -35.44 1.28 -3.15
N GLN A 72 -35.23 1.11 -4.47
CA GLN A 72 -33.89 1.08 -5.05
C GLN A 72 -33.16 2.41 -4.86
N LYS A 73 -33.83 3.55 -5.06
CA LYS A 73 -33.26 4.87 -4.81
C LYS A 73 -32.87 5.07 -3.34
N ALA A 74 -33.70 4.61 -2.41
CA ALA A 74 -33.38 4.64 -0.99
C ALA A 74 -32.15 3.77 -0.67
N LYS A 75 -32.05 2.59 -1.29
CA LYS A 75 -30.89 1.71 -1.15
C LYS A 75 -29.62 2.34 -1.71
N ILE A 76 -29.68 2.96 -2.89
CA ILE A 76 -28.55 3.68 -3.48
C ILE A 76 -28.07 4.76 -2.53
N LYS A 77 -28.97 5.60 -2.01
CA LYS A 77 -28.61 6.65 -1.05
C LYS A 77 -27.98 6.09 0.23
N SER A 78 -28.51 4.99 0.75
CA SER A 78 -27.94 4.33 1.93
C SER A 78 -26.51 3.86 1.66
N LEU A 79 -26.26 3.27 0.49
CA LEU A 79 -24.93 2.80 0.10
C LEU A 79 -23.97 3.96 -0.20
N GLU A 80 -24.45 5.05 -0.81
CA GLU A 80 -23.67 6.27 -1.02
C GLU A 80 -23.22 6.88 0.31
N ASN A 81 -24.11 6.91 1.30
CA ASN A 81 -23.77 7.35 2.66
C ASN A 81 -22.73 6.43 3.30
N GLU A 82 -22.92 5.11 3.21
CA GLU A 82 -21.97 4.13 3.77
C GLU A 82 -20.58 4.27 3.11
N ILE A 83 -20.52 4.49 1.80
CA ILE A 83 -19.26 4.77 1.10
C ILE A 83 -18.63 6.07 1.60
N SER A 84 -19.44 7.11 1.81
CA SER A 84 -18.95 8.41 2.31
C SER A 84 -18.41 8.28 3.72
N ASP A 85 -19.12 7.60 4.60
CA ASP A 85 -18.75 7.37 6.00
C ASP A 85 -17.43 6.60 6.07
N LEU A 86 -17.34 5.47 5.36
CA LEU A 86 -16.11 4.69 5.27
C LEU A 86 -14.94 5.52 4.72
N SER A 87 -15.19 6.32 3.68
CA SER A 87 -14.14 7.16 3.07
C SER A 87 -13.64 8.23 4.05
N SER A 88 -14.53 8.82 4.86
CA SER A 88 -14.15 9.77 5.91
C SER A 88 -13.31 9.09 6.99
N GLU A 89 -13.75 7.94 7.48
CA GLU A 89 -13.02 7.13 8.47
C GLU A 89 -11.60 6.81 7.97
N PHE A 90 -11.46 6.32 6.72
CA PHE A 90 -10.16 6.05 6.12
C PHE A 90 -9.27 7.29 6.00
N GLN A 91 -9.84 8.46 5.67
CA GLN A 91 -9.08 9.71 5.57
C GLN A 91 -8.61 10.22 6.93
N GLU A 92 -9.44 10.09 7.96
CA GLU A 92 -9.12 10.43 9.35
C GLU A 92 -8.01 9.53 9.87
N GLU A 93 -8.14 8.21 9.76
CA GLU A 93 -7.10 7.26 10.17
C GLU A 93 -5.78 7.52 9.46
N ARG A 94 -5.82 7.76 8.14
CA ARG A 94 -4.63 8.12 7.36
C ARG A 94 -3.97 9.38 7.93
N THR A 95 -4.75 10.38 8.31
CA THR A 95 -4.24 11.63 8.87
C THR A 95 -3.56 11.39 10.21
N ASP A 96 -4.17 10.58 11.07
CA ASP A 96 -3.62 10.20 12.38
C ASP A 96 -2.35 9.35 12.27
N TYR A 97 -2.30 8.43 11.30
CA TYR A 97 -1.08 7.67 11.00
C TYR A 97 0.06 8.60 10.56
N LEU A 98 -0.22 9.55 9.66
CA LEU A 98 0.77 10.54 9.24
C LEU A 98 1.19 11.47 10.39
N GLU A 99 0.29 11.82 11.30
CA GLU A 99 0.64 12.59 12.49
C GLU A 99 1.56 11.78 13.42
N THR A 100 1.30 10.49 13.60
CA THR A 100 2.13 9.59 14.40
C THR A 100 3.56 9.52 13.85
N ILE A 101 3.73 9.37 12.53
CA ILE A 101 5.04 9.39 11.87
C ILE A 101 5.76 10.72 12.15
N ARG A 102 5.08 11.86 11.98
CA ARG A 102 5.67 13.18 12.26
C ARG A 102 6.11 13.31 13.72
N LYS A 103 5.31 12.84 14.68
CA LYS A 103 5.66 12.85 16.11
C LYS A 103 6.87 11.95 16.39
N GLN A 104 6.91 10.75 15.79
CA GLN A 104 8.05 9.84 15.91
C GLN A 104 9.33 10.45 15.31
N GLU A 105 9.25 11.09 14.14
CA GLU A 105 10.38 11.79 13.53
C GLU A 105 10.91 12.94 14.41
N GLN A 106 10.01 13.73 15.00
CA GLN A 106 10.39 14.77 15.96
C GLN A 106 11.12 14.20 17.17
N GLN A 107 10.61 13.09 17.72
CA GLN A 107 11.25 12.40 18.84
C GLN A 107 12.62 11.84 18.47
N LEU A 108 12.77 11.23 17.29
CA LEU A 108 14.07 10.75 16.79
C LEU A 108 15.08 11.89 16.62
N LYS A 109 14.65 13.04 16.08
CA LYS A 109 15.50 14.24 15.97
C LYS A 109 15.95 14.75 17.33
N LEU A 110 15.05 14.78 18.32
CA LEU A 110 15.39 15.16 19.70
C LEU A 110 16.42 14.19 20.31
N LEU A 111 16.18 12.89 20.20
CA LEU A 111 17.10 11.87 20.74
C LEU A 111 18.47 11.94 20.07
N ASN A 112 18.54 12.13 18.74
CA ASN A 112 19.80 12.33 18.03
C ASN A 112 20.52 13.60 18.51
N GLY A 113 19.80 14.72 18.67
CA GLY A 113 20.39 15.96 19.18
C GLY A 113 20.92 15.83 20.62
N ILE A 114 20.22 15.10 21.49
CA ILE A 114 20.71 14.77 22.84
C ILE A 114 21.97 13.91 22.75
N LEU A 115 21.95 12.87 21.91
CA LEU A 115 23.09 11.96 21.73
C LEU A 115 24.33 12.71 21.24
N GLU A 116 24.20 13.65 20.30
CA GLU A 116 25.31 14.50 19.83
C GLU A 116 25.95 15.33 20.94
N LYS A 117 25.16 15.76 21.94
CA LYS A 117 25.67 16.51 23.11
C LYS A 117 26.28 15.60 24.18
N VAL A 118 25.72 14.41 24.36
CA VAL A 118 26.16 13.45 25.39
C VAL A 118 27.38 12.65 24.92
N GLN A 119 27.47 12.28 23.64
CA GLN A 119 28.52 11.42 23.12
C GLN A 119 29.95 11.89 23.46
N PRO A 120 30.30 13.19 23.38
CA PRO A 120 31.64 13.67 23.72
C PRO A 120 31.98 13.56 25.22
N THR A 121 30.98 13.40 26.08
CA THR A 121 31.15 13.24 27.53
C THR A 121 31.51 11.80 27.93
N ILE A 122 31.36 10.86 27.00
CA ILE A 122 31.70 9.44 27.21
C ILE A 122 33.22 9.27 27.20
N ARG A 123 33.75 8.46 28.12
CA ARG A 123 35.18 8.18 28.20
C ARG A 123 35.70 7.52 26.92
N ARG A 124 36.90 7.91 26.47
CA ARG A 124 37.51 7.41 25.23
C ARG A 124 38.02 5.97 25.29
N ASP A 125 38.10 5.38 26.47
CA ASP A 125 38.54 3.99 26.68
C ASP A 125 37.38 2.98 26.57
N CYS A 126 36.22 3.43 26.08
CA CYS A 126 35.00 2.66 25.96
C CYS A 126 34.60 2.51 24.49
N ASN A 127 34.12 1.33 24.07
CA ASN A 127 33.62 1.11 22.71
C ASN A 127 32.48 2.08 22.32
N TYR A 128 31.65 2.47 23.30
CA TYR A 128 30.57 3.45 23.09
C TYR A 128 31.04 4.89 22.81
N SER A 129 32.33 5.19 22.90
CA SER A 129 32.83 6.48 22.43
C SER A 129 32.74 6.63 20.92
N ASN A 130 32.67 5.53 20.15
CA ASN A 130 32.48 5.59 18.70
C ASN A 130 31.08 5.07 18.31
N VAL A 131 30.13 6.00 18.15
CA VAL A 131 28.74 5.66 17.81
C VAL A 131 28.62 5.04 16.41
N GLU A 132 29.49 5.41 15.46
CA GLU A 132 29.48 4.81 14.12
C GLU A 132 29.90 3.34 14.13
N ALA A 133 30.84 2.97 15.00
CA ALA A 133 31.23 1.58 15.18
C ALA A 133 30.05 0.75 15.74
N ILE A 134 29.35 1.27 16.75
CA ILE A 134 28.15 0.62 17.30
C ILE A 134 27.08 0.43 16.23
N LYS A 135 26.81 1.45 15.40
CA LYS A 135 25.81 1.35 14.33
C LYS A 135 26.14 0.25 13.31
N LYS A 136 27.42 0.03 13.02
CA LYS A 136 27.87 -1.05 12.10
C LYS A 136 27.70 -2.44 12.70
N ASP A 137 27.91 -2.56 14.00
CA ASP A 137 27.82 -3.84 14.72
C ASP A 137 26.40 -4.14 15.23
N ALA A 138 25.48 -3.17 15.14
CA ALA A 138 24.09 -3.32 15.55
C ALA A 138 23.31 -4.20 14.57
N VAL A 139 22.47 -5.09 15.12
CA VAL A 139 21.67 -6.04 14.34
C VAL A 139 20.19 -5.82 14.63
N TRP A 140 19.36 -5.75 13.60
CA TRP A 140 17.91 -5.69 13.76
C TRP A 140 17.36 -7.08 14.12
N GLU A 141 16.70 -7.19 15.27
CA GLU A 141 15.97 -8.39 15.70
C GLU A 141 14.50 -8.25 15.30
N GLU A 142 14.07 -8.95 14.24
CA GLU A 142 12.67 -8.93 13.78
C GLU A 142 11.70 -9.52 14.82
N GLU A 143 12.09 -10.55 15.56
CA GLU A 143 11.24 -11.20 16.56
C GLU A 143 10.80 -10.23 17.68
N TYR A 144 11.70 -9.32 18.08
CA TYR A 144 11.47 -8.38 19.17
C TYR A 144 11.27 -6.93 18.67
N GLN A 145 11.31 -6.71 17.35
CA GLN A 145 11.20 -5.38 16.71
C GLN A 145 12.14 -4.34 17.33
N ARG A 146 13.41 -4.71 17.56
CA ARG A 146 14.40 -3.84 18.20
C ARG A 146 15.80 -4.02 17.63
N TRP A 147 16.63 -2.99 17.80
CA TRP A 147 18.06 -3.09 17.55
C TRP A 147 18.77 -3.78 18.72
N ARG A 148 19.50 -4.86 18.45
CA ARG A 148 20.46 -5.46 19.36
C ARG A 148 21.79 -4.71 19.24
N LEU A 149 22.23 -4.09 20.34
CA LEU A 149 23.49 -3.35 20.40
C LEU A 149 24.63 -4.23 20.95
N PRO A 150 25.90 -3.94 20.60
CA PRO A 150 27.07 -4.61 21.18
C PRO A 150 27.21 -4.35 22.68
N ASP A 151 27.77 -5.30 23.44
CA ASP A 151 27.99 -5.12 24.88
C ASP A 151 29.02 -4.02 25.20
N LEU A 152 28.90 -3.41 26.38
CA LEU A 152 29.82 -2.39 26.87
C LEU A 152 31.18 -2.99 27.23
N VAL A 153 32.26 -2.53 26.59
CA VAL A 153 33.63 -2.99 26.83
C VAL A 153 34.56 -1.81 27.13
N LEU A 154 35.33 -1.92 28.22
CA LEU A 154 36.34 -0.94 28.63
C LEU A 154 37.75 -1.45 28.34
N VAL A 155 38.47 -0.76 27.46
CA VAL A 155 39.86 -1.08 27.09
C VAL A 155 40.82 -0.34 28.00
N LYS A 156 41.35 -1.03 29.02
CA LYS A 156 42.36 -0.46 29.91
C LYS A 156 43.72 -0.39 29.20
N THR A 157 44.11 0.79 28.74
CA THR A 157 45.47 1.04 28.26
C THR A 157 46.45 0.99 29.43
N LYS A 158 47.33 -0.01 29.43
CA LYS A 158 48.49 -0.05 30.34
C LYS A 158 49.62 0.74 29.67
N LEU A 159 50.21 1.68 30.40
CA LEU A 159 51.39 2.39 29.94
C LEU A 159 52.55 1.39 29.74
N PRO A 160 53.36 1.53 28.68
CA PRO A 160 54.56 0.74 28.54
C PRO A 160 55.49 0.98 29.74
N PRO A 161 56.22 -0.04 30.23
CA PRO A 161 57.12 0.11 31.37
C PRO A 161 58.08 1.29 31.14
N ALA A 162 58.15 2.21 32.08
CA ALA A 162 59.09 3.33 32.04
C ALA A 162 60.53 2.77 32.09
N GLY A 163 61.17 2.61 30.93
CA GLY A 163 62.53 2.08 30.87
C GLY A 163 63.13 1.80 29.50
N MET A 164 62.37 1.80 28.39
CA MET A 164 62.95 1.56 27.07
C MET A 164 63.27 2.87 26.35
N GLN A 165 64.48 3.37 26.58
CA GLN A 165 65.03 4.54 25.90
C GLN A 165 65.36 4.19 24.45
N LEU A 166 64.54 4.69 23.50
CA LEU A 166 64.87 4.75 22.08
C LEU A 166 66.05 5.72 21.91
N GLY A 167 67.28 5.20 21.97
CA GLY A 167 68.48 6.04 21.86
C GLY A 167 69.81 5.34 22.15
N GLY A 168 70.01 4.12 21.69
CA GLY A 168 71.29 3.39 21.79
C GLY A 168 71.99 3.29 20.43
N ARG A 169 72.94 4.19 20.19
CA ARG A 169 73.72 4.32 18.95
C ARG A 169 74.73 3.16 18.82
N ALA A 170 74.47 2.16 17.99
CA ALA A 170 75.49 1.20 17.57
C ALA A 170 76.17 1.71 16.28
N ARG A 171 77.40 2.18 16.43
CA ARG A 171 78.33 2.47 15.32
C ARG A 171 78.59 1.20 14.51
N GLN A 172 78.51 1.30 13.18
CA GLN A 172 79.45 0.67 12.23
C GLN A 172 79.36 1.40 10.88
N GLY A 173 80.52 1.60 10.25
CA GLY A 173 80.76 2.53 9.13
C GLY A 173 80.24 2.09 7.75
N PRO A 174 80.53 2.88 6.70
CA PRO A 174 79.76 2.93 5.45
C PRO A 174 80.34 2.00 4.36
N PRO A 175 79.63 1.75 3.25
CA PRO A 175 79.88 2.62 2.10
C PRO A 175 78.70 2.86 1.14
N SER A 176 78.89 3.94 0.39
CA SER A 176 78.54 4.11 -1.03
C SER A 176 77.21 4.78 -1.38
N ALA A 177 77.38 5.90 -2.08
CA ALA A 177 76.38 6.82 -2.57
C ALA A 177 75.52 6.23 -3.69
N ARG A 178 74.27 6.72 -3.80
CA ARG A 178 73.86 7.55 -4.95
C ARG A 178 72.46 8.15 -4.75
N VAL A 179 72.44 9.47 -4.94
CA VAL A 179 71.47 10.29 -5.66
C VAL A 179 70.10 10.54 -5.04
N CYS A 180 69.97 11.78 -4.56
CA CYS A 180 68.75 12.53 -4.35
C CYS A 180 67.84 12.53 -5.58
N GLY A 181 66.54 12.30 -5.36
CA GLY A 181 65.47 12.59 -6.30
C GLY A 181 64.26 13.11 -5.54
N TRP A 182 64.22 14.42 -5.34
CA TRP A 182 63.05 15.18 -4.93
C TRP A 182 62.29 15.51 -6.21
N ALA A 183 61.04 15.06 -6.30
CA ALA A 183 60.09 15.56 -7.28
C ALA A 183 58.71 15.56 -6.64
N ALA A 184 58.29 16.75 -6.27
CA ALA A 184 56.91 17.07 -5.92
C ALA A 184 56.01 16.88 -7.15
N ALA A 185 54.81 16.35 -6.93
CA ALA A 185 53.70 16.50 -7.86
C ALA A 185 52.43 16.80 -7.05
N LEU A 186 51.95 18.03 -7.22
CA LEU A 186 50.67 18.56 -6.78
C LEU A 186 49.55 18.11 -7.74
N SER A 187 48.32 18.13 -7.22
CA SER A 187 47.01 18.23 -7.92
C SER A 187 46.46 16.91 -8.51
N GLU A 188 45.17 16.52 -8.39
CA GLU A 188 43.88 17.24 -8.23
C GLU A 188 42.84 16.39 -7.47
N PRO A 189 41.75 16.99 -6.93
CA PRO A 189 40.62 16.27 -6.32
C PRO A 189 39.61 15.73 -7.36
N PRO A 190 38.84 14.67 -7.06
CA PRO A 190 37.88 14.08 -7.99
C PRO A 190 36.60 14.90 -8.13
N THR A 191 36.11 15.02 -9.36
CA THR A 191 34.80 15.61 -9.72
C THR A 191 33.64 14.65 -9.44
N PRO A 192 32.45 15.16 -9.04
CA PRO A 192 31.25 14.34 -8.86
C PRO A 192 30.50 14.08 -10.19
N PRO A 193 29.72 12.98 -10.29
CA PRO A 193 29.00 12.62 -11.51
C PRO A 193 27.75 13.50 -11.74
N GLU A 194 27.54 13.85 -13.01
CA GLU A 194 26.38 14.58 -13.52
C GLU A 194 25.09 13.75 -13.39
N ALA A 195 24.00 14.44 -13.06
CA ALA A 195 22.65 13.89 -13.00
C ALA A 195 22.10 13.72 -14.43
N GLU A 196 21.62 12.52 -14.75
CA GLU A 196 20.81 12.27 -15.93
C GLU A 196 19.38 12.74 -15.69
N ASP A 197 18.99 13.83 -16.35
CA ASP A 197 17.58 14.18 -16.57
C ASP A 197 16.97 13.14 -17.52
N THR A 198 16.15 12.25 -16.99
CA THR A 198 15.23 11.43 -17.78
C THR A 198 13.89 12.15 -17.88
N VAL A 199 13.58 12.57 -19.09
CA VAL A 199 12.29 13.09 -19.53
C VAL A 199 11.36 11.91 -19.81
N GLU A 200 10.22 11.83 -19.12
CA GLU A 200 8.92 11.36 -19.65
C GLU A 200 7.76 12.06 -18.92
#